data_AF-A0A1V9X5N3-F1
#
_entry.id   AF-A0A1V9X5N3-F1
#
_cell.length_a   1.000
_cell.length_b   1.000
_cell.length_c   1.000
_cell.angle_alpha   90.00
_cell.angle_beta   90.00
_cell.angle_gamma   90.00
#
_symmetry.space_group_name_H-M   'P 1'
#
loop_
_entity.id
_entity.type
_entity.pdbx_description
1 polymer ?
#
loop_
_entity_poly.entity_id
_entity_poly.type
_entity_poly.pdbx_seq_one_letter_code
_entity_poly.pdbx_strand_id
1 'polypeptide(L)'
;YSWSIYRRLAHVFTQVLFTPLLCFTFLIYPRAKLLHVFRVPMNKFIHHLTLYLIFLSLILITLFYGRRDQFRLRALWSEVLVGIFVVGYFWELLLSMYTLGFRIFMRSLWSVYQLVMFFLFLIAEVLYLIVFVTSRTVRDNLQREHWPWYHPYLLGEALYAIGTVMAFCRLLQLCQLSKIVGPLSISLNRMTGDIVRFMIILLIVFVAFCAGLNSIYKNYTGNMLRVRGVRNVTQPAAFVSVGQTLKSLFWGIYAMGSPSDADLVVSQSIARDERILKHYFSEMVGYGLWALFHILTVIVLLNMLIAMMSDSFQRIQENAYKEWMFARASQWIQYFDNHTAIPAPFNLLPSAYCLKQAYKIGHSLWEKEWRRAREQCSPERACFPDFEQAREMQKRHQHNYNCCHLPLITKLFELFLLVCQGLIIALIRRYLQARELLERDHALSRVLSSFLFSQDYSGTAAGGAGTAGVGSNNNNNCQGDSAGGVQQVKLRNPSKLSLLSGRY
;
A
#
# COMPACT_ATOMS: atom_id res chain seq x y z
N TYR A 1 -17.14 44.38 12.66
CA TYR A 1 -16.02 44.56 11.71
C TYR A 1 -15.84 43.33 10.84
N SER A 2 -16.44 43.31 9.65
CA SER A 2 -16.22 42.23 8.66
C SER A 2 -15.09 42.65 7.74
N TRP A 3 -13.98 41.89 7.71
CA TRP A 3 -12.94 42.09 6.71
C TRP A 3 -13.53 41.89 5.31
N SER A 4 -13.13 42.74 4.35
CA SER A 4 -13.51 42.56 2.93
C SER A 4 -12.95 41.24 2.39
N ILE A 5 -13.63 40.67 1.40
CA ILE A 5 -13.24 39.38 0.79
C ILE A 5 -11.79 39.44 0.27
N TYR A 6 -11.40 40.54 -0.37
CA TYR A 6 -10.04 40.77 -0.85
C TYR A 6 -8.99 40.74 0.26
N ARG A 7 -9.24 41.35 1.42
CA ARG A 7 -8.30 41.30 2.55
C ARG A 7 -8.18 39.90 3.14
N ARG A 8 -9.28 39.13 3.17
CA ARG A 8 -9.24 37.74 3.62
C ARG A 8 -8.43 36.88 2.66
N LEU A 9 -8.66 37.01 1.36
CA LEU A 9 -7.92 36.30 0.33
C LEU A 9 -6.44 36.66 0.34
N ALA A 10 -6.11 37.96 0.43
CA ALA A 10 -4.73 38.42 0.54
C ALA A 10 -4.03 37.87 1.78
N HIS A 11 -4.71 37.83 2.93
CA HIS A 11 -4.16 37.23 4.15
C HIS A 11 -3.93 35.71 3.99
N VAL A 12 -4.88 34.97 3.42
CA VAL A 12 -4.67 33.53 3.17
C VAL A 12 -3.52 33.31 2.21
N PHE A 13 -3.46 34.07 1.11
CA PHE A 13 -2.40 33.96 0.11
C PHE A 13 -1.01 34.25 0.68
N THR A 14 -0.86 35.31 1.48
CA THR A 14 0.43 35.61 2.12
C THR A 14 0.83 34.50 3.09
N GLN A 15 -0.09 34.00 3.91
CA GLN A 15 0.21 32.89 4.82
C GLN A 15 0.64 31.63 4.06
N VAL A 16 -0.07 31.27 2.97
CA VAL A 16 0.27 30.11 2.14
C VAL A 16 1.68 30.23 1.57
N LEU A 17 2.03 31.38 0.98
CA LEU A 17 3.35 31.61 0.38
C LEU A 17 4.48 31.51 1.42
N PHE A 18 4.28 32.10 2.59
CA PHE A 18 5.31 32.18 3.63
C PHE A 18 5.32 30.95 4.56
N THR A 19 4.34 30.04 4.50
CA THR A 19 4.26 28.86 5.40
C THR A 19 5.56 28.05 5.50
N PRO A 20 6.19 27.60 4.40
CA PRO A 20 7.42 26.79 4.51
C PRO A 20 8.57 27.58 5.14
N LEU A 21 8.70 28.88 4.83
CA LEU A 21 9.70 29.77 5.40
C LEU A 21 9.44 30.04 6.89
N LEU A 22 8.18 30.24 7.29
CA LEU A 22 7.78 30.46 8.68
C LEU A 22 8.03 29.20 9.53
N CYS A 23 7.74 28.01 9.00
CA CYS A 23 8.02 26.75 9.72
C CYS A 23 9.52 26.52 9.89
N PHE A 24 10.30 26.77 8.83
CA PHE A 24 11.76 26.64 8.88
C PHE A 24 12.41 27.65 9.83
N THR A 25 11.99 28.92 9.79
CA THR A 25 12.49 29.95 10.72
C THR A 25 12.12 29.67 12.17
N PHE A 26 10.94 29.10 12.43
CA PHE A 26 10.55 28.68 13.78
C PHE A 26 11.41 27.54 14.32
N LEU A 27 11.85 26.63 13.45
CA LEU A 27 12.73 25.53 13.84
C LEU A 27 14.09 26.04 14.34
N ILE A 28 14.66 27.00 13.62
CA ILE A 28 16.00 27.57 13.92
C ILE A 28 15.92 28.55 15.09
N TYR A 29 14.91 29.44 15.10
CA TYR A 29 14.76 30.50 16.09
C TYR A 29 13.34 30.51 16.70
N PRO A 30 13.09 29.70 17.75
CA PRO A 30 11.81 29.71 18.45
C PRO A 30 11.63 30.99 19.26
N ARG A 31 11.18 32.07 18.62
CA ARG A 31 10.86 33.36 19.27
C ARG A 31 9.39 33.42 19.68
N ALA A 32 9.11 34.09 20.81
CA ALA A 32 7.75 34.27 21.34
C ALA A 32 6.78 34.95 20.34
N LYS A 33 7.27 35.91 19.53
CA LYS A 33 6.45 36.58 18.49
C LYS A 33 6.02 35.62 17.36
N LEU A 34 6.92 34.73 16.93
CA LEU A 34 6.64 33.76 15.87
C LEU A 34 5.71 32.65 16.39
N LEU A 35 5.90 32.24 17.65
CA LEU A 35 5.01 31.29 18.33
C LEU A 35 3.56 31.81 18.42
N HIS A 36 3.36 33.12 18.62
CA HIS A 36 2.02 33.70 18.65
C HIS A 36 1.27 33.50 17.32
N VAL A 37 1.96 33.57 16.17
CA VAL A 37 1.34 33.33 14.85
C VAL A 37 0.84 31.89 14.72
N PHE A 38 1.64 30.91 15.15
CA PHE A 38 1.29 29.49 15.12
C PHE A 38 0.23 29.09 16.16
N ARG A 39 0.09 29.85 17.25
CA ARG A 39 -0.95 29.62 18.27
C ARG A 39 -2.34 30.04 17.83
N VAL A 40 -2.47 30.90 16.81
CA VAL A 40 -3.78 31.29 16.28
C VAL A 40 -4.38 30.10 15.51
N PRO A 41 -5.53 29.54 15.92
CA PRO A 41 -6.08 28.30 15.36
C PRO A 41 -6.36 28.38 13.85
N MET A 42 -6.82 29.54 13.36
CA MET A 42 -7.04 29.76 11.93
C MET A 42 -5.72 29.70 11.14
N ASN A 43 -4.65 30.32 11.65
CA ASN A 43 -3.34 30.27 10.99
C ASN A 43 -2.77 28.86 11.05
N LYS A 44 -2.90 28.18 12.19
CA LYS A 44 -2.55 26.77 12.34
C LYS A 44 -3.23 25.92 11.25
N PHE A 45 -4.55 26.03 11.11
CA PHE A 45 -5.30 25.35 10.04
C PHE A 45 -4.75 25.65 8.64
N ILE A 46 -4.50 26.93 8.31
CA ILE A 46 -3.94 27.33 7.01
C ILE A 46 -2.57 26.69 6.78
N HIS A 47 -1.68 26.69 7.77
CA HIS A 47 -0.35 26.11 7.64
C HIS A 47 -0.38 24.58 7.43
N HIS A 48 -1.21 23.86 8.20
CA HIS A 48 -1.42 22.42 8.01
C HIS A 48 -2.01 22.13 6.61
N LEU A 49 -2.96 22.94 6.15
CA LEU A 49 -3.54 22.82 4.82
C LEU A 49 -2.49 23.08 3.72
N THR A 50 -1.70 24.15 3.84
CA THR A 50 -0.68 24.49 2.86
C THR A 50 0.36 23.39 2.73
N LEU A 51 0.84 22.82 3.84
CA LEU A 51 1.80 21.73 3.80
C LEU A 51 1.19 20.43 3.27
N TYR A 52 -0.11 20.23 3.46
CA TYR A 52 -0.82 19.14 2.81
C TYR A 52 -0.91 19.32 1.29
N LEU A 53 -1.18 20.54 0.81
CA LEU A 53 -1.17 20.84 -0.62
C LEU A 53 0.23 20.72 -1.23
N ILE A 54 1.28 21.10 -0.50
CA ILE A 54 2.68 20.89 -0.90
C ILE A 54 2.99 19.38 -0.97
N PHE A 55 2.51 18.59 -0.01
CA PHE A 55 2.64 17.13 -0.06
C PHE A 55 1.98 16.54 -1.32
N LEU A 56 0.75 16.95 -1.64
CA LEU A 56 0.07 16.50 -2.86
C LEU A 56 0.77 16.94 -4.15
N SER A 57 1.32 18.16 -4.19
CA SER A 57 2.08 18.63 -5.35
C SER A 57 3.40 17.87 -5.51
N LEU A 58 4.08 17.53 -4.41
CA LEU A 58 5.26 16.67 -4.43
C LEU A 58 4.93 15.28 -4.99
N ILE A 59 3.80 14.68 -4.58
CA ILE A 59 3.33 13.43 -5.18
C ILE A 59 3.14 13.61 -6.69
N LEU A 60 2.47 14.66 -7.17
CA LEU A 60 2.32 14.89 -8.61
C LEU A 60 3.67 15.05 -9.33
N ILE A 61 4.63 15.76 -8.72
CA ILE A 61 5.97 15.93 -9.27
C ILE A 61 6.69 14.58 -9.39
N THR A 62 6.52 13.66 -8.42
CA THR A 62 7.10 12.31 -8.52
C THR A 62 6.58 11.54 -9.74
N LEU A 63 5.31 11.74 -10.14
CA LEU A 63 4.77 11.10 -11.34
C LEU A 63 5.40 11.65 -12.63
N PHE A 64 5.68 12.95 -12.71
CA PHE A 64 6.25 13.56 -13.92
C PHE A 64 7.73 13.23 -14.13
N TYR A 65 8.51 13.06 -13.06
CA TYR A 65 9.96 12.88 -13.16
C TYR A 65 10.42 11.40 -13.19
N GLY A 66 9.50 10.43 -13.17
CA GLY A 66 9.76 9.08 -12.65
C GLY A 66 9.68 7.89 -13.60
N ARG A 67 10.08 7.99 -14.89
CA ARG A 67 10.13 6.77 -15.73
C ARG A 67 11.37 5.93 -15.41
N ARG A 68 11.20 4.86 -14.62
CA ARG A 68 12.26 3.88 -14.27
C ARG A 68 12.05 2.55 -15.00
N ASP A 69 12.82 2.33 -16.06
CA ASP A 69 12.82 1.06 -16.81
C ASP A 69 13.97 0.12 -16.39
N GLN A 70 14.88 0.56 -15.50
CA GLN A 70 16.09 -0.18 -15.11
C GLN A 70 16.26 -0.37 -13.59
N PHE A 71 16.83 -1.51 -13.20
CA PHE A 71 17.05 -1.96 -11.81
C PHE A 71 18.06 -1.11 -11.00
N ARG A 72 18.82 -0.21 -11.64
CA ARG A 72 19.59 0.82 -10.92
C ARG A 72 18.63 1.94 -10.48
N LEU A 73 17.81 1.65 -9.49
CA LEU A 73 16.91 2.62 -8.88
C LEU A 73 17.71 3.70 -8.15
N ARG A 74 17.97 4.81 -8.83
CA ARG A 74 18.42 6.03 -8.18
C ARG A 74 17.24 6.60 -7.39
N ALA A 75 17.35 6.67 -6.06
CA ALA A 75 16.36 7.38 -5.24
C ALA A 75 16.23 8.80 -5.77
N LEU A 76 15.02 9.19 -6.20
CA LEU A 76 14.79 10.56 -6.65
C LEU A 76 14.69 11.46 -5.41
N TRP A 77 15.21 12.68 -5.51
CA TRP A 77 15.09 13.66 -4.43
C TRP A 77 13.63 13.93 -4.04
N SER A 78 12.71 13.89 -5.01
CA SER A 78 11.28 14.05 -4.79
C SER A 78 10.67 12.93 -3.95
N GLU A 79 11.07 11.67 -4.16
CA GLU A 79 10.60 10.53 -3.36
C GLU A 79 11.12 10.61 -1.93
N VAL A 80 12.39 10.97 -1.73
CA VAL A 80 12.96 11.15 -0.39
C VAL A 80 12.20 12.24 0.37
N LEU A 81 11.85 13.35 -0.30
CA LEU A 81 11.03 14.41 0.30
C LEU A 81 9.64 13.89 0.66
N VAL A 82 8.96 13.16 -0.23
CA VAL A 82 7.66 12.56 0.06
C VAL A 82 7.75 11.61 1.27
N GLY A 83 8.76 10.74 1.32
CA GLY A 83 8.99 9.84 2.45
C GLY A 83 9.13 10.59 3.80
N ILE A 84 9.83 11.72 3.83
CA ILE A 84 9.93 12.58 5.02
C ILE A 84 8.55 13.12 5.43
N PHE A 85 7.72 13.57 4.48
CA PHE A 85 6.34 13.98 4.75
C PHE A 85 5.48 12.83 5.30
N VAL A 86 5.57 11.65 4.71
CA VAL A 86 4.82 10.45 5.14
C VAL A 86 5.16 10.11 6.59
N VAL A 87 6.45 10.06 6.94
CA VAL A 87 6.89 9.78 8.32
C VAL A 87 6.41 10.87 9.27
N GLY A 88 6.47 12.14 8.87
CA GLY A 88 5.98 13.27 9.66
C GLY A 88 4.47 13.19 9.94
N TYR A 89 3.66 12.91 8.93
CA TYR A 89 2.21 12.76 9.12
C TYR A 89 1.85 11.53 9.92
N PHE A 90 2.54 10.41 9.71
CA PHE A 90 2.34 9.20 10.50
C PHE A 90 2.67 9.45 11.97
N TRP A 91 3.76 10.17 12.25
CA TRP A 91 4.12 10.58 13.61
C TRP A 91 3.04 11.46 14.27
N GLU A 92 2.51 12.45 13.54
CA GLU A 92 1.43 13.31 14.02
C GLU A 92 0.16 12.52 14.37
N LEU A 93 -0.18 11.50 13.55
CA LEU A 93 -1.30 10.61 13.81
C LEU A 93 -1.09 9.73 15.03
N LEU A 94 0.11 9.17 15.22
CA LEU A 94 0.42 8.38 16.40
C LEU A 94 0.31 9.20 17.69
N LEU A 95 0.81 10.44 17.67
CA LEU A 95 0.66 11.36 18.80
C LEU A 95 -0.81 11.67 19.07
N SER A 96 -1.59 11.93 18.02
CA SER A 96 -3.02 12.21 18.14
C SER A 96 -3.81 11.02 18.68
N MET A 97 -3.47 9.80 18.24
CA MET A 97 -4.06 8.57 18.74
C MET A 97 -3.75 8.35 20.22
N TYR A 98 -2.54 8.70 20.65
CA TYR A 98 -2.14 8.61 22.05
C TYR A 98 -2.84 9.66 22.93
N THR A 99 -2.88 10.93 22.51
CA THR A 99 -3.45 12.01 23.32
C THR A 99 -4.97 11.93 23.44
N LEU A 100 -5.69 11.60 22.36
CA LEU A 100 -7.14 11.41 22.40
C LEU A 100 -7.54 10.05 22.98
N GLY A 101 -6.62 9.08 23.00
CA GLY A 101 -6.88 7.69 23.35
C GLY A 101 -7.43 6.86 22.18
N PHE A 102 -6.99 5.60 22.11
CA PHE A 102 -7.27 4.68 20.99
C PHE A 102 -8.76 4.51 20.68
N ARG A 103 -9.61 4.35 21.71
CA ARG A 103 -11.05 4.08 21.53
C ARG A 103 -11.79 5.27 20.91
N ILE A 104 -11.43 6.49 21.31
CA ILE A 104 -12.05 7.72 20.79
C ILE A 104 -11.56 7.96 19.36
N PHE A 105 -10.26 7.75 19.11
CA PHE A 105 -9.65 7.88 17.80
C PHE A 105 -10.30 6.95 16.76
N MET A 106 -10.45 5.66 17.07
CA MET A 106 -11.02 4.67 16.14
C MET A 106 -12.51 4.88 15.84
N ARG A 107 -13.24 5.67 16.65
CA ARG A 107 -14.64 6.01 16.38
C ARG A 107 -14.79 7.05 15.27
N SER A 108 -13.73 7.80 14.96
CA SER A 108 -13.72 8.80 13.89
C SER A 108 -13.34 8.15 12.56
N LEU A 109 -14.31 8.08 11.62
CA LEU A 109 -14.08 7.52 10.28
C LEU A 109 -12.92 8.22 9.55
N TRP A 110 -12.79 9.53 9.70
CA TRP A 110 -11.73 10.31 9.09
C TRP A 110 -10.35 10.06 9.68
N SER A 111 -10.29 9.71 10.97
CA SER A 111 -9.05 9.33 11.65
C SER A 111 -8.59 7.95 11.20
N VAL A 112 -9.51 7.00 11.09
CA VAL A 112 -9.24 5.66 10.53
C VAL A 112 -8.81 5.76 9.06
N TYR A 113 -9.49 6.58 8.26
CA TYR A 113 -9.14 6.83 6.87
C TYR A 113 -7.69 7.33 6.71
N GLN A 114 -7.30 8.33 7.51
CA GLN A 114 -5.94 8.87 7.49
C GLN A 114 -4.92 7.84 7.96
N LEU A 115 -5.23 7.07 9.01
CA LEU A 115 -4.38 5.99 9.49
C LEU A 115 -4.09 4.97 8.38
N VAL A 116 -5.13 4.49 7.69
CA VAL A 116 -5.00 3.53 6.58
C VAL A 116 -4.18 4.12 5.44
N MET A 117 -4.46 5.36 5.05
CA MET A 117 -3.75 6.05 3.97
C MET A 117 -2.25 6.19 4.24
N PHE A 118 -1.86 6.73 5.39
CA PHE A 118 -0.44 6.91 5.71
C PHE A 118 0.27 5.59 6.02
N PHE A 119 -0.43 4.59 6.53
CA PHE A 119 0.11 3.25 6.69
C PHE A 119 0.45 2.59 5.34
N LEU A 120 -0.41 2.76 4.33
CA LEU A 120 -0.13 2.26 2.97
C LEU A 120 1.08 2.96 2.34
N PHE A 121 1.19 4.28 2.49
CA PHE A 121 2.40 5.00 2.06
C PHE A 121 3.64 4.52 2.80
N LEU A 122 3.56 4.31 4.11
CA LEU A 122 4.69 3.85 4.92
C LEU A 122 5.17 2.46 4.49
N ILE A 123 4.26 1.53 4.20
CA ILE A 123 4.62 0.23 3.63
C ILE A 123 5.31 0.39 2.27
N ALA A 124 4.78 1.24 1.39
CA ALA A 124 5.39 1.48 0.08
C ALA A 124 6.82 2.05 0.19
N GLU A 125 7.03 3.04 1.05
CA GLU A 125 8.35 3.63 1.32
C GLU A 125 9.33 2.60 1.89
N VAL A 126 8.88 1.73 2.80
CA VAL A 126 9.69 0.63 3.33
C VAL A 126 10.08 -0.35 2.22
N LEU A 127 9.15 -0.72 1.33
CA LEU A 127 9.44 -1.60 0.20
C LEU A 127 10.44 -0.96 -0.77
N TYR A 128 10.32 0.32 -1.07
CA TYR A 128 11.28 1.05 -1.89
C TYR A 128 12.65 1.12 -1.22
N LEU A 129 12.72 1.33 0.09
CA LEU A 129 13.96 1.30 0.84
C LEU A 129 14.63 -0.08 0.79
N ILE A 130 13.85 -1.17 0.93
CA ILE A 130 14.37 -2.55 0.79
C ILE A 130 14.95 -2.77 -0.60
N VAL A 131 14.27 -2.33 -1.66
CA VAL A 131 14.74 -2.44 -3.05
C VAL A 131 15.99 -1.59 -3.28
N PHE A 132 16.06 -0.39 -2.70
CA PHE A 132 17.23 0.48 -2.77
C PHE A 132 18.45 -0.14 -2.10
N VAL A 133 18.29 -0.75 -0.93
CA VAL A 133 19.38 -1.46 -0.24
C VAL A 133 19.80 -2.72 -1.01
N THR A 134 18.83 -3.50 -1.49
CA THR A 134 19.09 -4.74 -2.22
C THR A 134 19.78 -4.49 -3.56
N SER A 135 19.39 -3.45 -4.31
CA SER A 135 20.01 -3.10 -5.59
C SER A 135 21.48 -2.67 -5.46
N ARG A 136 21.91 -2.25 -4.26
CA ARG A 136 23.33 -1.96 -3.98
C ARG A 136 24.17 -3.23 -3.73
N THR A 137 23.52 -4.33 -3.34
CA THR A 137 24.18 -5.61 -3.03
C THR A 137 24.12 -6.60 -4.19
N VAL A 138 23.02 -6.61 -4.95
CA VAL A 138 22.78 -7.52 -6.07
C VAL A 138 23.04 -6.79 -7.40
N ARG A 139 23.92 -7.33 -8.24
CA ARG A 139 24.35 -6.70 -9.52
C ARG A 139 23.49 -7.09 -10.74
N ASP A 140 22.32 -7.67 -10.51
CA ASP A 140 21.49 -8.18 -11.60
C ASP A 140 20.67 -7.03 -12.21
N ASN A 141 21.00 -6.65 -13.45
CA ASN A 141 20.23 -5.66 -14.21
C ASN A 141 19.03 -6.35 -14.88
N LEU A 142 18.03 -6.76 -14.10
CA LEU A 142 16.79 -7.30 -14.66
C LEU A 142 15.88 -6.18 -15.17
N GLN A 143 15.48 -6.25 -16.44
CA GLN A 143 14.46 -5.36 -17.02
C GLN A 143 13.09 -5.62 -16.38
N ARG A 144 12.24 -4.59 -16.32
CA ARG A 144 10.91 -4.61 -15.67
C ARG A 144 10.01 -5.77 -16.16
N GLU A 145 10.09 -6.11 -17.44
CA GLU A 145 9.28 -7.16 -18.07
C GLU A 145 9.51 -8.55 -17.47
N HIS A 146 10.71 -8.79 -16.93
CA HIS A 146 11.09 -10.07 -16.34
C HIS A 146 10.88 -10.09 -14.82
N TRP A 147 10.34 -9.02 -14.23
CA TRP A 147 10.08 -8.99 -12.79
C TRP A 147 8.89 -9.90 -12.45
N PRO A 148 9.01 -10.76 -11.43
CA PRO A 148 7.88 -11.55 -10.99
C PRO A 148 6.77 -10.64 -10.46
N TRP A 149 5.52 -11.07 -10.55
CA TRP A 149 4.34 -10.28 -10.13
C TRP A 149 4.37 -9.84 -8.65
N TYR A 150 5.10 -10.56 -7.80
CA TYR A 150 5.27 -10.27 -6.37
C TYR A 150 6.54 -9.44 -6.07
N HIS A 151 7.23 -8.92 -7.08
CA HIS A 151 8.43 -8.13 -6.89
C HIS A 151 8.15 -6.95 -5.92
N PRO A 152 8.94 -6.75 -4.85
CA PRO A 152 8.64 -5.75 -3.80
C PRO A 152 8.40 -4.34 -4.33
N TYR A 153 9.08 -3.97 -5.42
CA TYR A 153 8.88 -2.68 -6.06
C TYR A 153 7.49 -2.54 -6.73
N LEU A 154 7.00 -3.59 -7.42
CA LEU A 154 5.67 -3.58 -8.03
C LEU A 154 4.56 -3.50 -6.98
N LEU A 155 4.74 -4.21 -5.86
CA LEU A 155 3.85 -4.12 -4.71
C LEU A 155 3.87 -2.71 -4.10
N GLY A 156 5.07 -2.11 -3.96
CA GLY A 156 5.23 -0.73 -3.52
C GLY A 156 4.51 0.27 -4.42
N GLU A 157 4.68 0.17 -5.75
CA GLU A 157 4.00 1.02 -6.73
C GLU A 157 2.48 0.91 -6.63
N ALA A 158 1.95 -0.31 -6.52
CA ALA A 158 0.51 -0.54 -6.39
C ALA A 158 -0.06 0.08 -5.08
N LEU A 159 0.60 -0.14 -3.94
CA LEU A 159 0.18 0.43 -2.66
C LEU A 159 0.29 1.96 -2.65
N TYR A 160 1.36 2.50 -3.25
CA TYR A 160 1.56 3.94 -3.40
C TYR A 160 0.49 4.58 -4.28
N ALA A 161 0.07 3.91 -5.36
CA ALA A 161 -1.01 4.38 -6.22
C ALA A 161 -2.36 4.44 -5.47
N ILE A 162 -2.70 3.39 -4.70
CA ILE A 162 -3.90 3.38 -3.86
C ILE A 162 -3.84 4.49 -2.81
N GLY A 163 -2.69 4.63 -2.14
CA GLY A 163 -2.44 5.70 -1.17
C GLY A 163 -2.60 7.10 -1.78
N THR A 164 -2.13 7.30 -3.01
CA THR A 164 -2.24 8.57 -3.75
C THR A 164 -3.69 8.94 -4.01
N VAL A 165 -4.52 8.00 -4.46
CA VAL A 165 -5.96 8.25 -4.65
C VAL A 165 -6.59 8.68 -3.33
N MET A 166 -6.27 7.99 -2.23
CA MET A 166 -6.78 8.37 -0.91
C MET A 166 -6.28 9.75 -0.44
N ALA A 167 -5.03 10.10 -0.74
CA ALA A 167 -4.49 11.43 -0.43
C ALA A 167 -5.28 12.53 -1.14
N PHE A 168 -5.61 12.37 -2.42
CA PHE A 168 -6.45 13.34 -3.12
C PHE A 168 -7.88 13.36 -2.58
N CYS A 169 -8.48 12.20 -2.31
CA CYS A 169 -9.82 12.10 -1.71
C CYS A 169 -9.91 12.73 -0.32
N ARG A 170 -8.81 12.81 0.45
CA ARG A 170 -8.78 13.54 1.73
C ARG A 170 -9.15 15.02 1.57
N LEU A 171 -8.94 15.64 0.40
CA LEU A 171 -9.36 17.03 0.15
C LEU A 171 -10.88 17.22 0.31
N LEU A 172 -11.68 16.15 0.16
CA LEU A 172 -13.11 16.20 0.43
C LEU A 172 -13.43 16.59 1.89
N GLN A 173 -12.52 16.32 2.85
CA GLN A 173 -12.64 16.80 4.23
C GLN A 173 -12.65 18.33 4.30
N LEU A 174 -11.90 19.01 3.43
CA LEU A 174 -11.86 20.48 3.39
C LEU A 174 -13.17 21.03 2.82
N CYS A 175 -13.76 20.32 1.85
CA CYS A 175 -15.08 20.64 1.35
C CYS A 175 -16.14 20.56 2.47
N GLN A 176 -15.93 19.78 3.54
CA GLN A 176 -16.84 19.75 4.69
C GLN A 176 -16.86 21.05 5.49
N LEU A 177 -15.82 21.87 5.41
CA LEU A 177 -15.76 23.17 6.09
C LEU A 177 -16.60 24.24 5.36
N SER A 178 -16.93 24.01 4.09
CA SER A 178 -17.78 24.89 3.29
C SER A 178 -19.21 24.92 3.86
N LYS A 179 -19.80 26.12 3.93
CA LYS A 179 -21.21 26.29 4.32
C LYS A 179 -22.18 25.64 3.32
N ILE A 180 -21.78 25.52 2.05
CA ILE A 180 -22.63 25.00 0.98
C ILE A 180 -22.46 23.48 0.86
N VAL A 181 -21.21 23.02 0.78
CA VAL A 181 -20.90 21.60 0.51
C VAL A 181 -20.89 20.75 1.79
N GLY A 182 -20.67 21.36 2.96
CA GLY A 182 -20.57 20.66 4.23
C GLY A 182 -21.82 19.88 4.64
N PRO A 183 -23.01 20.51 4.68
CA PRO A 183 -24.25 19.80 5.00
C PRO A 183 -24.52 18.63 4.05
N LEU A 184 -24.27 18.81 2.75
CA LEU A 184 -24.43 17.75 1.74
C LEU A 184 -23.51 16.55 2.01
N SER A 185 -22.24 16.81 2.34
CA SER A 185 -21.27 15.76 2.66
C SER A 185 -21.64 14.98 3.92
N ILE A 186 -22.23 15.64 4.91
CA ILE A 186 -22.67 14.99 6.15
C ILE A 186 -23.91 14.15 5.92
N SER A 187 -24.87 14.63 5.12
CA SER A 187 -26.01 13.82 4.69
C SER A 187 -25.55 12.56 3.97
N LEU A 188 -24.56 12.64 3.07
CA LEU A 188 -23.97 11.46 2.39
C LEU A 188 -23.38 10.44 3.38
N ASN A 189 -22.61 10.91 4.36
CA ASN A 189 -22.03 10.03 5.38
C ASN A 189 -23.10 9.35 6.23
N ARG A 190 -24.22 10.02 6.52
CA ARG A 190 -25.36 9.43 7.25
C ARG A 190 -26.13 8.41 6.39
N MET A 191 -26.33 8.69 5.11
CA MET A 191 -26.98 7.76 4.17
C MET A 191 -26.13 6.51 3.87
N THR A 192 -24.82 6.57 4.10
CA THR A 192 -23.91 5.43 3.88
C THR A 192 -24.35 4.17 4.62
N GLY A 193 -24.97 4.29 5.80
CA GLY A 193 -25.51 3.13 6.52
C GLY A 193 -26.62 2.40 5.76
N ASP A 194 -27.51 3.15 5.09
CA ASP A 194 -28.58 2.57 4.28
C ASP A 194 -28.03 1.97 2.98
N ILE A 195 -27.04 2.63 2.38
CA ILE A 195 -26.31 2.11 1.21
C ILE A 195 -25.63 0.77 1.54
N VAL A 196 -24.94 0.66 2.68
CA VAL A 196 -24.26 -0.58 3.08
C VAL A 196 -25.24 -1.73 3.27
N ARG A 197 -26.40 -1.49 3.90
CA ARG A 197 -27.47 -2.51 4.04
C ARG A 197 -27.94 -3.00 2.67
N PHE A 198 -28.11 -2.08 1.72
CA PHE A 198 -28.48 -2.43 0.35
C PHE A 198 -27.37 -3.20 -0.39
N MET A 199 -26.10 -2.80 -0.23
CA MET A 199 -24.96 -3.49 -0.84
C MET A 199 -24.83 -4.94 -0.38
N ILE A 200 -25.31 -5.28 0.83
CA ILE A 200 -25.38 -6.68 1.29
C ILE A 200 -26.37 -7.48 0.43
N ILE A 201 -27.55 -6.93 0.13
CA ILE A 201 -28.54 -7.58 -0.74
C ILE A 201 -27.97 -7.77 -2.14
N LEU A 202 -27.32 -6.73 -2.68
CA LEU A 202 -26.64 -6.80 -3.98
C LEU A 202 -25.54 -7.88 -3.98
N LEU A 203 -24.77 -8.01 -2.90
CA LEU A 203 -23.71 -9.01 -2.77
C LEU A 203 -24.26 -10.44 -2.78
N ILE A 204 -25.38 -10.69 -2.09
CA ILE A 204 -26.05 -12.02 -2.10
C ILE A 204 -26.44 -12.41 -3.53
N VAL A 205 -27.06 -11.48 -4.25
CA VAL A 205 -27.42 -11.66 -5.66
C VAL A 205 -26.17 -11.93 -6.51
N PHE A 206 -25.12 -11.14 -6.35
CA PHE A 206 -23.85 -11.30 -7.07
C PHE A 206 -23.25 -12.68 -6.90
N VAL A 207 -23.19 -13.18 -5.66
CA VAL A 207 -22.62 -14.51 -5.37
C VAL A 207 -23.51 -15.62 -5.93
N ALA A 208 -24.84 -15.47 -5.85
CA ALA A 208 -25.79 -16.45 -6.41
C ALA A 208 -25.64 -16.59 -7.94
N PHE A 209 -25.63 -15.46 -8.68
CA PHE A 209 -25.43 -15.47 -10.13
C PHE A 209 -24.01 -15.89 -10.51
N CYS A 210 -23.00 -15.55 -9.71
CA CYS A 210 -21.62 -16.00 -9.92
C CYS A 210 -21.53 -17.52 -9.85
N ALA A 211 -22.10 -18.13 -8.81
CA ALA A 211 -22.14 -19.58 -8.67
C ALA A 211 -22.93 -20.24 -9.81
N GLY A 212 -24.09 -19.68 -10.17
CA GLY A 212 -24.95 -20.18 -11.25
C GLY A 212 -24.25 -20.19 -12.61
N LEU A 213 -23.74 -19.05 -13.07
CA LEU A 213 -23.04 -18.93 -14.36
C LEU A 213 -21.75 -19.75 -14.36
N ASN A 214 -20.93 -19.65 -13.32
CA ASN A 214 -19.69 -20.43 -13.24
C ASN A 214 -19.94 -21.95 -13.30
N SER A 215 -21.03 -22.44 -12.70
CA SER A 215 -21.36 -23.87 -12.74
C SER A 215 -21.57 -24.40 -14.17
N ILE A 216 -22.08 -23.55 -15.07
CA ILE A 216 -22.32 -23.88 -16.48
C ILE A 216 -21.02 -23.75 -17.28
N TYR A 217 -20.33 -22.61 -17.16
CA TYR A 217 -19.21 -22.26 -18.05
C TYR A 217 -17.87 -22.88 -17.66
N LYS A 218 -17.65 -23.29 -16.40
CA LYS A 218 -16.38 -23.92 -15.95
C LYS A 218 -15.98 -25.15 -16.78
N ASN A 219 -16.96 -25.91 -17.28
CA ASN A 219 -16.70 -27.15 -18.01
C ASN A 219 -16.24 -26.90 -19.46
N TYR A 220 -16.34 -25.66 -19.95
CA TYR A 220 -15.94 -25.26 -21.31
C TYR A 220 -14.60 -24.51 -21.33
N THR A 221 -13.84 -24.58 -20.23
CA THR A 221 -12.52 -23.94 -20.10
C THR A 221 -11.56 -24.41 -21.20
N GLY A 222 -10.99 -23.46 -21.96
CA GLY A 222 -9.95 -23.77 -22.95
C GLY A 222 -10.49 -24.32 -24.28
N ASN A 223 -11.80 -24.34 -24.47
CA ASN A 223 -12.38 -24.77 -25.73
C ASN A 223 -12.03 -23.82 -26.88
N MET A 224 -11.65 -24.39 -28.02
CA MET A 224 -11.39 -23.65 -29.26
C MET A 224 -12.06 -24.31 -30.45
N LEU A 225 -12.74 -23.49 -31.26
CA LEU A 225 -13.27 -23.87 -32.56
C LEU A 225 -12.30 -23.37 -33.64
N ARG A 226 -11.67 -24.32 -34.36
CA ARG A 226 -10.81 -24.05 -35.51
C ARG A 226 -11.65 -24.11 -36.78
N VAL A 227 -12.08 -22.95 -37.28
CA VAL A 227 -12.83 -22.85 -38.54
C VAL A 227 -11.83 -22.63 -39.69
N ARG A 228 -11.87 -23.49 -40.71
CA ARG A 228 -10.95 -23.41 -41.87
C ARG A 228 -11.16 -22.09 -42.60
N GLY A 229 -10.15 -21.21 -42.61
CA GLY A 229 -10.19 -19.90 -43.29
C GLY A 229 -10.66 -18.70 -42.44
N VAL A 230 -10.99 -18.90 -41.16
CA VAL A 230 -11.37 -17.82 -40.21
C VAL A 230 -10.46 -17.90 -38.97
N ARG A 231 -10.31 -16.80 -38.21
CA ARG A 231 -9.57 -16.83 -36.93
C ARG A 231 -10.19 -17.88 -35.99
N ASN A 232 -9.34 -18.59 -35.25
CA ASN A 232 -9.78 -19.54 -34.22
C ASN A 232 -10.68 -18.83 -33.21
N VAL A 233 -11.89 -19.35 -33.00
CA VAL A 233 -12.84 -18.82 -32.01
C VAL A 233 -12.60 -19.57 -30.71
N THR A 234 -12.06 -18.89 -29.71
CA THR A 234 -11.82 -19.44 -28.37
C THR A 234 -13.00 -19.10 -27.46
N GLN A 235 -13.32 -19.97 -26.51
CA GLN A 235 -14.29 -19.68 -25.45
C GLN A 235 -13.92 -18.34 -24.77
N PRO A 236 -14.87 -17.39 -24.66
CA PRO A 236 -14.66 -16.18 -23.87
C PRO A 236 -14.17 -16.53 -22.47
N ALA A 237 -13.20 -15.74 -21.97
CA ALA A 237 -12.72 -15.89 -20.59
C ALA A 237 -13.79 -15.47 -19.55
N ALA A 238 -14.96 -15.00 -20.00
CA ALA A 238 -16.07 -14.68 -19.13
C ALA A 238 -16.68 -15.96 -18.53
N PHE A 239 -17.08 -15.89 -17.25
CA PHE A 239 -17.81 -16.94 -16.54
C PHE A 239 -17.10 -18.28 -16.27
N VAL A 240 -15.91 -18.52 -16.82
CA VAL A 240 -15.17 -19.80 -16.73
C VAL A 240 -14.56 -20.05 -15.35
N SER A 241 -14.13 -18.98 -14.66
CA SER A 241 -13.55 -19.03 -13.32
C SER A 241 -14.26 -18.05 -12.41
N VAL A 242 -14.44 -18.37 -11.12
CA VAL A 242 -15.10 -17.51 -10.13
C VAL A 242 -14.62 -16.05 -10.20
N GLY A 243 -13.30 -15.83 -10.29
CA GLY A 243 -12.74 -14.48 -10.36
C GLY A 243 -13.09 -13.75 -11.65
N GLN A 244 -13.10 -14.45 -12.78
CA GLN A 244 -13.50 -13.88 -14.08
C GLN A 244 -15.01 -13.65 -14.14
N THR A 245 -15.81 -14.56 -13.60
CA THR A 245 -17.26 -14.42 -13.44
C THR A 245 -17.60 -13.17 -12.62
N LEU A 246 -16.98 -12.99 -11.46
CA LEU A 246 -17.18 -11.79 -10.63
C LEU A 246 -16.79 -10.51 -11.38
N LYS A 247 -15.67 -10.55 -12.13
CA LYS A 247 -15.24 -9.43 -12.98
C LYS A 247 -16.30 -9.12 -14.05
N SER A 248 -16.80 -10.12 -14.77
CA SER A 248 -17.82 -9.95 -15.81
C SER A 248 -19.15 -9.43 -15.24
N LEU A 249 -19.61 -9.97 -14.10
CA LEU A 249 -20.82 -9.48 -13.42
C LEU A 249 -20.67 -8.02 -12.96
N PHE A 250 -19.51 -7.66 -12.41
CA PHE A 250 -19.24 -6.29 -11.96
C PHE A 250 -19.29 -5.29 -13.11
N TRP A 251 -18.56 -5.56 -14.20
CA TRP A 251 -18.57 -4.69 -15.38
C TRP A 251 -19.90 -4.74 -16.15
N GLY A 252 -20.66 -5.83 -16.00
CA GLY A 252 -22.03 -5.97 -16.51
C GLY A 252 -22.99 -4.91 -15.99
N ILE A 253 -22.90 -4.51 -14.71
CA ILE A 253 -23.74 -3.41 -14.16
C ILE A 253 -23.60 -2.13 -14.99
N TYR A 254 -22.38 -1.83 -15.47
CA TYR A 254 -22.08 -0.62 -16.21
C TYR A 254 -22.31 -0.75 -17.72
N ALA A 255 -23.02 -1.80 -18.17
CA ALA A 255 -23.24 -2.11 -19.58
C ALA A 255 -21.93 -2.29 -20.40
N MET A 256 -20.82 -2.63 -19.73
CA MET A 256 -19.55 -2.94 -20.40
C MET A 256 -19.37 -4.44 -20.69
N GLY A 257 -20.31 -5.28 -20.24
CA GLY A 257 -20.35 -6.70 -20.58
C GLY A 257 -20.96 -6.90 -21.96
N SER A 258 -20.26 -7.63 -22.83
CA SER A 258 -20.77 -7.93 -24.17
C SER A 258 -21.74 -9.11 -24.11
N PRO A 259 -22.82 -9.12 -24.91
CA PRO A 259 -23.68 -10.31 -25.00
C PRO A 259 -22.91 -11.56 -25.43
N SER A 260 -21.87 -11.39 -26.26
CA SER A 260 -20.95 -12.44 -26.70
C SER A 260 -20.13 -13.06 -25.57
N ASP A 261 -20.10 -12.48 -24.38
CA ASP A 261 -19.46 -13.11 -23.22
C ASP A 261 -20.19 -14.38 -22.76
N ALA A 262 -21.48 -14.52 -23.12
CA ALA A 262 -22.28 -15.71 -22.88
C ALA A 262 -22.25 -16.71 -24.06
N ASP A 263 -21.44 -16.47 -25.09
CA ASP A 263 -21.28 -17.44 -26.18
C ASP A 263 -20.60 -18.71 -25.67
N LEU A 264 -21.12 -19.85 -26.12
CA LEU A 264 -20.64 -21.17 -25.73
C LEU A 264 -19.95 -21.86 -26.91
N VAL A 265 -18.64 -22.02 -26.77
CA VAL A 265 -17.73 -22.66 -27.72
C VAL A 265 -17.45 -24.08 -27.23
N VAL A 266 -17.83 -25.07 -28.03
CA VAL A 266 -17.53 -26.48 -27.77
C VAL A 266 -16.27 -26.85 -28.56
N SER A 267 -15.25 -27.40 -27.90
CA SER A 267 -14.02 -27.80 -28.60
C SER A 267 -14.29 -28.96 -29.55
N GLN A 268 -13.78 -28.88 -30.78
CA GLN A 268 -13.79 -30.00 -31.72
C GLN A 268 -12.37 -30.24 -32.25
N SER A 269 -11.83 -31.45 -32.04
CA SER A 269 -10.68 -31.91 -32.81
C SER A 269 -11.15 -32.31 -34.20
N ILE A 270 -10.50 -31.78 -35.24
CA ILE A 270 -10.75 -32.13 -36.64
C ILE A 270 -10.30 -33.58 -36.86
N ALA A 271 -11.10 -34.54 -36.40
CA ALA A 271 -10.95 -35.95 -36.68
C ALA A 271 -12.30 -36.43 -37.23
N ARG A 272 -12.41 -36.32 -38.56
CA ARG A 272 -13.36 -37.03 -39.44
C ARG A 272 -14.75 -37.31 -38.83
N ASP A 273 -15.58 -36.28 -38.70
CA ASP A 273 -17.00 -36.30 -39.09
C ASP A 273 -17.68 -34.99 -38.66
N GLU A 274 -18.32 -34.36 -39.65
CA GLU A 274 -18.73 -32.96 -39.66
C GLU A 274 -20.08 -32.71 -38.98
N ARG A 275 -20.09 -32.63 -37.65
CA ARG A 275 -21.17 -31.92 -36.94
C ARG A 275 -20.58 -31.02 -35.87
N ILE A 276 -20.77 -29.71 -36.01
CA ILE A 276 -20.51 -28.73 -34.95
C ILE A 276 -21.55 -29.01 -33.86
N LEU A 277 -21.14 -29.68 -32.79
CA LEU A 277 -22.00 -29.93 -31.63
C LEU A 277 -22.15 -28.62 -30.85
N LYS A 278 -23.30 -27.97 -31.00
CA LYS A 278 -23.69 -26.80 -30.22
C LYS A 278 -24.57 -27.23 -29.04
N HIS A 279 -24.17 -26.88 -27.82
CA HIS A 279 -24.99 -27.10 -26.64
C HIS A 279 -26.02 -25.98 -26.47
N TYR A 280 -27.03 -25.98 -27.34
CA TYR A 280 -28.09 -24.96 -27.38
C TYR A 280 -28.79 -24.75 -26.03
N PHE A 281 -29.02 -25.83 -25.26
CA PHE A 281 -29.67 -25.73 -23.95
C PHE A 281 -28.81 -24.96 -22.94
N SER A 282 -27.52 -25.31 -22.81
CA SER A 282 -26.61 -24.64 -21.89
C SER A 282 -26.37 -23.18 -22.27
N GLU A 283 -26.25 -22.91 -23.57
CA GLU A 283 -26.13 -21.54 -24.11
C GLU A 283 -27.39 -20.72 -23.82
N MET A 284 -28.58 -21.27 -24.09
CA MET A 284 -29.86 -20.62 -23.78
C MET A 284 -30.00 -20.30 -22.29
N VAL A 285 -29.66 -21.24 -21.40
CA VAL A 285 -29.69 -21.02 -19.95
C VAL A 285 -28.66 -19.96 -19.54
N GLY A 286 -27.48 -19.97 -20.15
CA GLY A 286 -26.44 -18.97 -19.93
C GLY A 286 -26.89 -17.55 -20.30
N TYR A 287 -27.44 -17.38 -21.49
CA TYR A 287 -28.05 -16.13 -21.94
C TYR A 287 -29.22 -15.70 -21.05
N GLY A 288 -30.07 -16.64 -20.66
CA GLY A 288 -31.20 -16.39 -19.77
C GLY A 288 -30.77 -15.89 -18.38
N LEU A 289 -29.78 -16.54 -17.76
CA LEU A 289 -29.21 -16.11 -16.47
C LEU A 289 -28.51 -14.75 -16.58
N TRP A 290 -27.78 -14.50 -17.67
CA TRP A 290 -27.11 -13.22 -17.91
C TRP A 290 -28.11 -12.07 -18.10
N ALA A 291 -29.20 -12.30 -18.84
CA ALA A 291 -30.28 -11.32 -19.00
C ALA A 291 -31.04 -11.09 -17.68
N LEU A 292 -31.37 -12.15 -16.95
CA LEU A 292 -32.05 -12.07 -15.66
C LEU A 292 -31.22 -11.29 -14.64
N PHE A 293 -29.89 -11.49 -14.63
CA PHE A 293 -28.98 -10.71 -13.80
C PHE A 293 -29.09 -9.20 -14.07
N HIS A 294 -29.14 -8.78 -15.35
CA HIS A 294 -29.28 -7.35 -15.69
C HIS A 294 -30.63 -6.78 -15.28
N ILE A 295 -31.71 -7.52 -15.53
CA ILE A 295 -33.06 -7.09 -15.13
C ILE A 295 -33.11 -6.91 -13.61
N LEU A 296 -32.62 -7.89 -12.86
CA LEU A 296 -32.68 -7.84 -11.40
C LEU A 296 -31.74 -6.77 -10.83
N THR A 297 -30.50 -6.65 -11.31
CA THR A 297 -29.52 -5.70 -10.75
C THR A 297 -29.72 -4.26 -11.25
N VAL A 298 -29.83 -4.05 -12.55
CA VAL A 298 -29.87 -2.71 -13.16
C VAL A 298 -31.29 -2.13 -13.15
N ILE A 299 -32.31 -2.93 -13.46
CA ILE A 299 -33.69 -2.40 -13.54
C ILE A 299 -34.36 -2.39 -12.16
N VAL A 300 -34.24 -3.46 -11.38
CA VAL A 300 -34.94 -3.54 -10.09
C VAL A 300 -34.11 -2.95 -8.97
N LEU A 301 -32.96 -3.54 -8.67
CA LEU A 301 -32.15 -3.20 -7.50
C LEU A 301 -31.61 -1.76 -7.57
N LEU A 302 -31.01 -1.33 -8.69
CA LEU A 302 -30.48 0.03 -8.81
C LEU A 302 -31.57 1.10 -8.65
N ASN A 303 -32.75 0.89 -9.24
CA ASN A 303 -33.88 1.82 -9.09
C ASN A 303 -34.42 1.85 -7.66
N MET A 304 -34.46 0.70 -6.98
CA MET A 304 -34.81 0.64 -5.56
C MET A 304 -33.77 1.37 -4.68
N LEU A 305 -32.47 1.25 -4.99
CA LEU A 305 -31.41 1.99 -4.29
C LEU A 305 -31.60 3.50 -4.42
N ILE A 306 -31.91 3.99 -5.63
CA ILE A 306 -32.17 5.42 -5.86
C ILE A 306 -33.38 5.87 -5.03
N ALA A 307 -34.46 5.09 -5.02
CA ALA A 307 -35.66 5.41 -4.23
C ALA A 307 -35.36 5.47 -2.72
N MET A 308 -34.65 4.47 -2.18
CA MET A 308 -34.26 4.45 -0.77
C MET A 308 -33.30 5.58 -0.40
N MET A 309 -32.35 5.91 -1.28
CA MET A 309 -31.46 7.05 -1.05
C MET A 309 -32.20 8.38 -1.06
N SER A 310 -33.20 8.54 -1.93
CA SER A 310 -34.01 9.76 -2.00
C SER A 310 -34.83 9.96 -0.70
N ASP A 311 -35.51 8.92 -0.24
CA ASP A 311 -36.25 8.94 1.03
C ASP A 311 -35.32 9.23 2.22
N SER A 312 -34.18 8.53 2.29
CA SER A 312 -33.22 8.77 3.36
C SER A 312 -32.61 10.17 3.30
N PHE A 313 -32.37 10.74 2.12
CA PHE A 313 -31.83 12.09 1.98
C PHE A 313 -32.80 13.13 2.55
N GLN A 314 -34.08 13.03 2.19
CA GLN A 314 -35.12 13.93 2.67
C GLN A 314 -35.23 13.89 4.20
N ARG A 315 -35.25 12.68 4.79
CA ARG A 315 -35.30 12.48 6.24
C ARG A 315 -34.10 13.08 6.99
N ILE A 316 -32.90 13.07 6.40
CA ILE A 316 -31.68 13.56 7.06
C ILE A 316 -31.50 15.08 6.88
N GLN A 317 -32.04 15.66 5.81
CA GLN A 317 -31.81 17.06 5.45
C GLN A 317 -32.27 18.06 6.52
N GLU A 318 -33.34 17.76 7.26
CA GLU A 318 -33.90 18.64 8.30
C GLU A 318 -32.91 18.95 9.44
N ASN A 319 -32.08 17.97 9.81
CA ASN A 319 -31.10 18.12 10.89
C ASN A 319 -29.66 18.35 10.37
N ALA A 320 -29.44 18.22 9.06
CA ALA A 320 -28.11 18.24 8.45
C ALA A 320 -27.31 19.52 8.77
N TYR A 321 -27.95 20.69 8.86
CA TYR A 321 -27.25 21.93 9.20
C TYR A 321 -26.74 21.96 10.64
N LYS A 322 -27.52 21.44 11.60
CA LYS A 322 -27.11 21.34 13.01
C LYS A 322 -25.97 20.34 13.18
N GLU A 323 -26.10 19.18 12.54
CA GLU A 323 -25.03 18.17 12.52
C GLU A 323 -23.76 18.71 11.87
N TRP A 324 -23.89 19.49 10.79
CA TRP A 324 -22.77 20.17 10.16
C TRP A 324 -22.07 21.17 11.07
N MET A 325 -22.84 22.02 11.76
CA MET A 325 -22.26 22.96 12.72
C MET A 325 -21.51 22.23 13.84
N PHE A 326 -22.05 21.11 14.34
CA PHE A 326 -21.38 20.27 15.33
C PHE A 326 -20.11 19.62 14.79
N ALA A 327 -20.16 19.00 13.61
CA ALA A 327 -19.00 18.38 12.96
C ALA A 327 -17.90 19.41 12.67
N ARG A 328 -18.29 20.60 12.19
CA ARG A 328 -17.37 21.72 11.95
C ARG A 328 -16.72 22.17 13.26
N ALA A 329 -17.49 22.35 14.33
CA ALA A 329 -16.94 22.71 15.64
C ALA A 329 -15.96 21.65 16.17
N SER A 330 -16.29 20.36 16.01
CA SER A 330 -15.40 19.25 16.40
C SER A 330 -14.07 19.26 15.63
N GLN A 331 -14.09 19.58 14.34
CA GLN A 331 -12.86 19.77 13.56
C GLN A 331 -12.03 20.95 14.06
N TRP A 332 -12.67 22.08 14.41
CA TRP A 332 -11.97 23.25 14.94
C TRP A 332 -11.32 23.01 16.31
N ILE A 333 -11.93 22.19 17.16
CA ILE A 333 -11.38 21.85 18.49
C ILE A 333 -9.97 21.26 18.39
N GLN A 334 -9.70 20.45 17.36
CA GLN A 334 -8.36 19.88 17.12
C GLN A 334 -7.28 20.95 16.89
N TYR A 335 -7.67 22.15 16.42
CA TYR A 335 -6.76 23.27 16.20
C TYR A 335 -6.68 24.23 17.39
N PHE A 336 -7.60 24.14 18.35
CA PHE A 336 -7.52 24.90 19.61
C PHE A 336 -6.51 24.29 20.60
N ASP A 337 -6.32 22.98 20.55
CA ASP A 337 -5.40 22.30 21.46
C ASP A 337 -3.92 22.46 21.04
N ASN A 338 -3.06 22.72 22.04
CA ASN A 338 -1.65 23.08 21.86
C ASN A 338 -0.70 21.88 21.62
N HIS A 339 -1.21 20.68 21.34
CA HIS A 339 -0.40 19.45 21.36
C HIS A 339 0.66 19.38 20.25
N THR A 340 0.46 20.06 19.12
CA THR A 340 1.42 20.18 18.02
C THR A 340 1.40 21.59 17.47
N ALA A 341 2.41 22.40 17.80
CA ALA A 341 2.51 23.77 17.28
C ALA A 341 3.05 23.81 15.84
N ILE A 342 3.77 22.75 15.42
CA ILE A 342 4.43 22.67 14.12
C ILE A 342 3.76 21.57 13.27
N PRO A 343 3.34 21.87 12.02
CA PRO A 343 2.83 20.88 11.08
C PRO A 343 3.92 19.93 10.53
N ALA A 344 3.52 18.72 10.11
CA ALA A 344 4.41 17.81 9.38
C ALA A 344 4.93 18.43 8.07
N PRO A 345 6.20 18.17 7.66
CA PRO A 345 7.19 17.25 8.23
C PRO A 345 8.06 17.85 9.34
N PHE A 346 7.93 19.15 9.61
CA PHE A 346 8.80 19.87 10.55
C PHE A 346 8.59 19.43 12.01
N ASN A 347 7.57 18.62 12.28
CA ASN A 347 7.32 17.98 13.57
C ASN A 347 8.36 16.90 13.94
N LEU A 348 9.09 16.33 12.97
CA LEU A 348 10.12 15.31 13.23
C LEU A 348 11.39 15.89 13.84
N LEU A 349 11.66 17.17 13.58
CA LEU A 349 12.87 17.83 14.03
C LEU A 349 12.61 18.46 15.41
N PRO A 350 13.32 18.03 16.47
CA PRO A 350 13.21 18.69 17.77
C PRO A 350 13.68 20.14 17.64
N SER A 351 12.90 21.08 18.16
CA SER A 351 13.28 22.51 18.20
C SER A 351 14.69 22.66 18.78
N ALA A 352 15.49 23.59 18.25
CA ALA A 352 16.81 23.92 18.79
C ALA A 352 16.77 24.25 20.30
N TYR A 353 15.64 24.78 20.79
CA TYR A 353 15.39 24.97 22.21
C TYR A 353 15.24 23.65 22.97
N CYS A 354 14.44 22.71 22.46
CA CYS A 354 14.33 21.36 23.04
C CYS A 354 15.66 20.61 23.01
N LEU A 355 16.45 20.73 21.94
CA LEU A 355 17.79 20.13 21.88
C LEU A 355 18.74 20.75 22.90
N LYS A 356 18.73 22.08 23.06
CA LYS A 356 19.53 22.76 24.09
C LYS A 356 19.08 22.39 25.51
N GLN A 357 17.78 22.23 25.71
CA GLN A 357 17.22 21.82 27.00
C GLN A 357 17.51 20.34 27.29
N ALA A 358 17.40 19.46 26.30
CA ALA A 358 17.75 18.04 26.40
C ALA A 358 19.25 17.85 26.62
N TYR A 359 20.10 18.64 25.96
CA TYR A 359 21.54 18.68 26.22
C TYR A 359 21.83 19.17 27.65
N LYS A 360 21.17 20.24 28.12
CA LYS A 360 21.31 20.71 29.51
C LYS A 360 20.83 19.67 30.53
N ILE A 361 19.71 19.01 30.28
CA ILE A 361 19.16 17.96 31.14
C ILE A 361 20.10 16.74 31.13
N GLY A 362 20.55 16.30 29.96
CA GLY A 362 21.51 15.20 29.79
C GLY A 362 22.86 15.49 30.46
N HIS A 363 23.39 16.70 30.30
CA HIS A 363 24.60 17.16 31.00
C HIS A 363 24.37 17.21 32.52
N SER A 364 23.20 17.66 32.99
CA SER A 364 22.88 17.69 34.42
C SER A 364 22.67 16.30 35.03
N LEU A 365 22.15 15.34 34.24
CA LEU A 365 22.00 13.94 34.65
C LEU A 365 23.36 13.25 34.69
N TRP A 366 24.19 13.47 33.68
CA TRP A 366 25.58 13.02 33.63
C TRP A 366 26.39 13.58 34.80
N GLU A 367 26.25 14.86 35.15
CA GLU A 367 26.89 15.47 36.33
C GLU A 367 26.38 14.89 37.65
N LYS A 368 25.09 14.54 37.74
CA LYS A 368 24.50 13.91 38.94
C LYS A 368 24.93 12.46 39.09
N GLU A 369 25.14 11.74 37.99
CA GLU A 369 25.70 10.38 38.00
C GLU A 369 27.20 10.39 38.30
N TRP A 370 27.95 11.35 37.74
CA TRP A 370 29.35 11.59 38.10
C TRP A 370 29.53 12.01 39.56
N ARG A 371 28.61 12.81 40.13
CA ARG A 371 28.63 13.15 41.56
C ARG A 371 28.30 11.95 42.45
N ARG A 372 27.29 11.14 42.10
CA ARG A 372 26.99 9.89 42.82
C ARG A 372 28.17 8.89 42.78
N ALA A 373 28.85 8.77 41.63
CA ALA A 373 30.06 7.95 41.51
C ALA A 373 31.25 8.50 42.32
N ARG A 374 31.28 9.81 42.59
CA ARG A 374 32.31 10.46 43.43
C ARG A 374 32.00 10.38 44.93
N GLU A 375 30.71 10.41 45.29
CA GLU A 375 30.20 10.26 46.66
C GLU A 375 30.24 8.79 47.16
N GLN A 376 30.31 7.81 46.26
CA GLN A 376 30.55 6.39 46.59
C GLN A 376 32.02 6.06 46.94
N CYS A 377 32.92 7.05 46.89
CA CYS A 377 34.33 6.93 47.28
C CYS A 377 34.73 7.97 48.34
N SER A 378 34.01 8.06 49.47
CA SER A 378 34.61 8.45 50.75
C SER A 378 33.80 7.90 51.93
N PRO A 379 34.47 7.30 52.94
CA PRO A 379 33.80 6.86 54.15
C PRO A 379 33.94 7.96 55.20
N GLU A 380 32.92 8.82 55.37
CA GLU A 380 32.50 9.32 56.69
C GLU A 380 31.33 10.33 56.62
N ARG A 381 30.30 9.99 57.41
CA ARG A 381 29.33 10.84 58.14
C ARG A 381 27.99 11.23 57.49
N ALA A 382 27.00 11.14 58.39
CA ALA A 382 25.57 11.34 58.29
C ALA A 382 25.14 12.78 58.65
N CYS A 383 23.96 13.21 58.17
CA CYS A 383 22.86 13.86 58.92
C CYS A 383 21.76 14.38 57.96
N PHE A 384 20.50 14.05 58.24
CA PHE A 384 19.26 14.66 57.70
C PHE A 384 18.96 16.01 58.42
N PRO A 385 17.95 16.86 58.06
CA PRO A 385 16.91 16.77 57.02
C PRO A 385 16.62 18.09 56.23
N ASP A 386 15.78 18.03 55.17
CA ASP A 386 14.70 19.03 54.96
C ASP A 386 13.64 18.52 53.96
N PHE A 387 12.50 18.07 54.49
CA PHE A 387 11.41 17.42 53.74
C PHE A 387 10.44 18.43 53.09
N GLU A 388 10.53 19.72 53.42
CA GLU A 388 9.60 20.76 52.96
C GLU A 388 9.96 21.34 51.58
N GLN A 389 11.24 21.37 51.20
CA GLN A 389 11.66 21.77 49.85
C GLN A 389 11.31 20.71 48.78
N ALA A 390 11.17 19.44 49.17
CA ALA A 390 10.72 18.37 48.28
C ALA A 390 9.27 18.56 47.82
N ARG A 391 8.41 19.15 48.66
CA ARG A 391 7.00 19.41 48.35
C ARG A 391 6.83 20.54 47.32
N GLU A 392 7.72 21.52 47.31
CA GLU A 392 7.78 22.55 46.26
C GLU A 392 8.43 22.06 44.97
N MET A 393 9.42 21.16 45.05
CA MET A 393 9.96 20.48 43.86
C MET A 393 8.91 19.58 43.18
N GLN A 394 8.01 18.95 43.95
CA GLN A 394 6.90 18.17 43.41
C GLN A 394 5.90 19.04 42.62
N LYS A 395 5.66 20.30 43.05
CA LYS A 395 4.82 21.25 42.30
C LYS A 395 5.49 21.76 41.02
N ARG A 396 6.83 21.90 40.99
CA ARG A 396 7.57 22.15 39.73
C ARG A 396 7.59 20.92 38.81
N HIS A 397 7.50 19.71 39.36
CA HIS A 397 7.35 18.48 38.58
C HIS A 397 6.01 18.36 37.83
N GLN A 398 4.97 19.09 38.21
CA GLN A 398 3.73 19.15 37.42
C GLN A 398 3.94 19.83 36.05
N HIS A 399 4.93 20.73 35.92
CA HIS A 399 5.31 21.35 34.64
C HIS A 399 6.19 20.42 33.77
N ASN A 400 6.74 19.35 34.37
CA ASN A 400 7.58 18.35 33.71
C ASN A 400 6.79 17.29 32.93
N TYR A 401 5.46 17.30 32.97
CA TYR A 401 4.64 16.39 32.15
C TYR A 401 4.81 16.61 30.63
N ASN A 402 5.38 17.74 30.20
CA ASN A 402 5.73 17.97 28.80
C ASN A 402 7.07 17.31 28.36
N CYS A 403 7.81 16.65 29.26
CA CYS A 403 9.10 16.02 28.96
C CYS A 403 9.16 14.50 29.15
N CYS A 404 8.06 13.85 29.55
CA CYS A 404 8.02 12.40 29.76
C CYS A 404 7.43 11.61 28.57
N HIS A 405 7.54 12.16 27.35
CA HIS A 405 7.16 11.39 26.16
C HIS A 405 8.31 10.57 25.59
N LEU A 406 9.58 10.94 25.82
CA LEU A 406 10.73 10.31 25.18
C LEU A 406 10.90 8.79 25.46
N PRO A 407 10.76 8.26 26.69
CA PRO A 407 10.96 6.83 26.96
C PRO A 407 9.79 5.94 26.52
N LEU A 408 8.59 6.50 26.42
CA LEU A 408 7.41 5.79 25.88
C LEU A 408 7.37 5.85 24.35
N ILE A 409 7.83 6.98 23.78
CA ILE A 409 8.07 7.17 22.35
C ILE A 409 9.14 6.20 21.86
N THR A 410 10.27 6.05 22.57
CA THR A 410 11.28 5.05 22.18
C THR A 410 10.72 3.64 22.29
N LYS A 411 9.93 3.30 23.32
CA LYS A 411 9.30 1.96 23.42
C LYS A 411 8.24 1.70 22.34
N LEU A 412 7.44 2.69 21.96
CA LEU A 412 6.45 2.56 20.88
C LEU A 412 7.11 2.56 19.49
N PHE A 413 8.17 3.33 19.30
CA PHE A 413 8.98 3.33 18.09
C PHE A 413 9.78 2.03 17.96
N GLU A 414 10.31 1.48 19.06
CA GLU A 414 10.91 0.15 19.08
C GLU A 414 9.88 -0.94 18.82
N LEU A 415 8.67 -0.87 19.39
CA LEU A 415 7.60 -1.82 19.12
C LEU A 415 7.16 -1.75 17.65
N PHE A 416 7.04 -0.54 17.10
CA PHE A 416 6.73 -0.30 15.69
C PHE A 416 7.85 -0.82 14.78
N LEU A 417 9.12 -0.52 15.09
CA LEU A 417 10.28 -1.04 14.38
C LEU A 417 10.40 -2.57 14.51
N LEU A 418 10.01 -3.17 15.62
CA LEU A 418 9.96 -4.62 15.83
C LEU A 418 8.84 -5.28 15.04
N VAL A 419 7.66 -4.65 14.97
CA VAL A 419 6.54 -5.14 14.14
C VAL A 419 6.87 -4.99 12.66
N CYS A 420 7.45 -3.87 12.25
CA CYS A 420 7.95 -3.65 10.91
C CYS A 420 9.10 -4.61 10.58
N GLN A 421 10.09 -4.78 11.46
CA GLN A 421 11.16 -5.79 11.28
C GLN A 421 10.58 -7.19 11.22
N GLY A 422 9.60 -7.55 12.05
CA GLY A 422 8.95 -8.86 12.03
C GLY A 422 8.23 -9.11 10.71
N LEU A 423 7.47 -8.13 10.21
CA LEU A 423 6.82 -8.20 8.89
C LEU A 423 7.82 -8.23 7.74
N ILE A 424 8.87 -7.41 7.80
CA ILE A 424 9.94 -7.34 6.79
C ILE A 424 10.75 -8.64 6.78
N ILE A 425 11.14 -9.18 7.94
CA ILE A 425 11.85 -10.46 8.07
C ILE A 425 10.96 -11.61 7.61
N ALA A 426 9.67 -11.60 7.95
CA ALA A 426 8.72 -12.61 7.46
C ALA A 426 8.55 -12.55 5.94
N LEU A 427 8.49 -11.34 5.35
CA LEU A 427 8.42 -11.13 3.90
C LEU A 427 9.72 -11.50 3.21
N ILE A 428 10.88 -11.12 3.76
CA ILE A 428 12.21 -11.49 3.24
C ILE A 428 12.42 -13.00 3.35
N ARG A 429 12.02 -13.63 4.46
CA ARG A 429 12.12 -15.08 4.65
C ARG A 429 11.20 -15.83 3.68
N ARG A 430 9.97 -15.36 3.48
CA ARG A 430 9.08 -15.91 2.45
C ARG A 430 9.62 -15.69 1.03
N TYR A 431 10.22 -14.53 0.77
CA TYR A 431 10.87 -14.23 -0.52
C TYR A 431 12.09 -15.11 -0.77
N LEU A 432 12.95 -15.30 0.24
CA LEU A 432 14.10 -16.20 0.18
C LEU A 432 13.68 -17.67 0.06
N GLN A 433 12.65 -18.12 0.78
CA GLN A 433 12.09 -19.46 0.60
C GLN A 433 11.49 -19.66 -0.79
N ALA A 434 10.78 -18.66 -1.32
CA ALA A 434 10.25 -18.71 -2.67
C ALA A 434 11.38 -18.76 -3.71
N ARG A 435 12.48 -18.03 -3.46
CA ARG A 435 13.68 -18.06 -4.30
C ARG A 435 14.42 -19.40 -4.23
N GLU A 436 14.59 -20.00 -3.06
CA GLU A 436 15.18 -21.34 -2.91
C GLU A 436 14.34 -22.42 -3.60
N LEU A 437 13.00 -22.31 -3.54
CA LEU A 437 12.11 -23.19 -4.29
C LEU A 437 12.30 -23.01 -5.80
N LEU A 438 12.40 -21.77 -6.28
CA LEU A 438 12.63 -21.47 -7.70
C LEU A 438 14.02 -21.93 -8.18
N GLU A 439 15.07 -21.76 -7.36
CA GLU A 439 16.42 -22.23 -7.66
C GLU A 439 16.49 -23.77 -7.63
N ARG A 440 15.74 -24.42 -6.73
CA ARG A 440 15.56 -25.88 -6.74
C ARG A 440 14.82 -26.35 -7.97
N ASP A 441 13.77 -25.67 -8.41
CA ASP A 441 13.02 -26.02 -9.62
C ASP A 441 13.84 -25.79 -10.89
N HIS A 442 14.65 -24.72 -10.95
CA HIS A 442 15.62 -24.50 -12.03
C HIS A 442 16.78 -25.49 -12.01
N ALA A 443 17.23 -25.94 -10.83
CA ALA A 443 18.22 -26.99 -10.69
C ALA A 443 17.64 -28.36 -11.08
N LEU A 444 16.40 -28.66 -10.68
CA LEU A 444 15.66 -29.86 -11.10
C LEU A 444 15.40 -29.85 -12.60
N SER A 445 15.02 -28.71 -13.18
CA SER A 445 14.85 -28.53 -14.62
C SER A 445 16.16 -28.73 -15.38
N ARG A 446 17.31 -28.25 -14.86
CA ARG A 446 18.64 -28.49 -15.45
C ARG A 446 19.10 -29.94 -15.31
N VAL A 447 18.80 -30.58 -14.19
CA VAL A 447 19.08 -32.01 -13.98
C VAL A 447 18.20 -32.84 -14.91
N LEU A 448 16.89 -32.57 -14.98
CA LEU A 448 15.96 -33.23 -15.89
C LEU A 448 16.32 -32.99 -17.36
N SER A 449 16.73 -31.79 -17.76
CA SER A 449 17.17 -31.53 -19.13
C SER A 449 18.50 -32.23 -19.44
N SER A 450 19.41 -32.38 -18.47
CA SER A 450 20.64 -33.18 -18.64
C SER A 450 20.37 -34.69 -18.69
N PHE A 451 19.35 -35.19 -17.98
CA PHE A 451 18.89 -36.58 -18.06
C PHE A 451 18.18 -36.87 -19.38
N LEU A 452 17.37 -35.94 -19.90
CA LEU A 452 16.72 -36.06 -21.20
C LEU A 452 17.76 -36.00 -22.34
N PHE A 453 18.77 -35.11 -22.26
CA PHE A 453 19.87 -35.08 -23.24
C PHE A 453 20.78 -36.34 -23.18
N SER A 454 20.86 -37.01 -22.03
CA SER A 454 21.62 -38.25 -21.89
C SER A 454 20.85 -39.49 -22.36
N GLN A 455 19.51 -39.45 -22.43
CA GLN A 455 18.72 -40.54 -23.00
C GLN A 455 18.80 -40.57 -24.53
N ASP A 456 18.90 -39.41 -25.19
CA ASP A 456 18.99 -39.32 -26.65
C ASP A 456 20.32 -39.79 -27.26
N TYR A 457 21.35 -40.05 -26.44
CA TYR A 457 22.63 -40.62 -26.89
C TYR A 457 22.76 -42.15 -26.70
N SER A 458 21.70 -42.83 -26.25
CA SER A 458 21.72 -44.27 -25.96
C SER A 458 20.77 -45.09 -26.85
N GLY A 459 20.50 -44.63 -28.07
CA GLY A 459 19.66 -45.37 -29.01
C GLY A 459 19.79 -44.90 -30.45
N THR A 460 20.88 -45.27 -31.12
CA THR A 460 20.93 -45.65 -32.55
C THR A 460 22.38 -45.87 -33.01
N ALA A 461 22.83 -47.12 -32.98
CA ALA A 461 24.00 -47.56 -33.74
C ALA A 461 23.63 -48.85 -34.49
N ALA A 462 23.15 -48.71 -35.72
CA ALA A 462 23.19 -49.76 -36.75
C ALA A 462 22.89 -49.20 -38.15
N GLY A 463 23.95 -49.08 -38.97
CA GLY A 463 23.93 -49.35 -40.42
C GLY A 463 23.57 -48.22 -41.40
N GLY A 464 24.49 -47.92 -42.33
CA GLY A 464 24.15 -47.32 -43.62
C GLY A 464 25.19 -46.34 -44.17
N ALA A 465 25.95 -46.79 -45.18
CA ALA A 465 27.00 -46.06 -45.88
C ALA A 465 26.47 -44.98 -46.85
N GLY A 466 27.32 -43.99 -47.22
CA GLY A 466 27.10 -43.17 -48.43
C GLY A 466 27.73 -41.76 -48.46
N THR A 467 28.95 -41.66 -49.01
CA THR A 467 29.46 -40.65 -49.97
C THR A 467 29.38 -39.12 -49.71
N ALA A 468 30.57 -38.54 -49.47
CA ALA A 468 31.31 -37.52 -50.25
C ALA A 468 30.76 -36.08 -50.56
N GLY A 469 31.63 -35.08 -50.31
CA GLY A 469 31.65 -33.71 -50.91
C GLY A 469 31.93 -32.58 -49.89
N VAL A 470 33.19 -32.25 -49.52
CA VAL A 470 34.19 -31.32 -50.13
C VAL A 470 33.85 -29.80 -50.07
N GLY A 471 34.75 -29.05 -49.41
CA GLY A 471 34.96 -27.57 -49.46
C GLY A 471 34.87 -26.89 -48.07
N SER A 472 35.93 -26.71 -47.25
CA SER A 472 37.12 -25.83 -47.38
C SER A 472 36.75 -24.37 -47.73
N ASN A 473 37.17 -23.29 -47.06
CA ASN A 473 38.17 -23.05 -46.02
C ASN A 473 37.97 -21.62 -45.45
N ASN A 474 38.34 -21.38 -44.18
CA ASN A 474 39.19 -20.26 -43.68
C ASN A 474 38.86 -19.80 -42.25
N ASN A 475 39.67 -20.31 -41.32
CA ASN A 475 40.50 -19.59 -40.34
C ASN A 475 39.94 -18.32 -39.67
N ASN A 476 39.79 -18.38 -38.34
CA ASN A 476 40.80 -17.77 -37.47
C ASN A 476 40.79 -18.37 -36.05
N ASN A 477 41.98 -18.80 -35.64
CA ASN A 477 42.36 -19.35 -34.35
C ASN A 477 42.24 -18.32 -33.21
N CYS A 478 41.81 -18.79 -32.04
CA CYS A 478 42.56 -18.68 -30.78
C CYS A 478 42.05 -19.75 -29.81
N GLN A 479 42.89 -20.76 -29.56
CA GLN A 479 42.65 -21.92 -28.69
C GLN A 479 42.64 -21.54 -27.21
N GLY A 480 41.73 -22.15 -26.46
CA GLY A 480 41.86 -22.40 -25.04
C GLY A 480 42.31 -23.85 -24.81
N ASP A 481 43.16 -24.06 -23.81
CA ASP A 481 43.45 -25.39 -23.27
C ASP A 481 42.72 -25.59 -21.95
N SER A 482 42.00 -26.71 -21.91
CA SER A 482 41.23 -27.23 -20.79
C SER A 482 42.08 -28.26 -20.04
N ALA A 483 42.16 -28.16 -18.71
CA ALA A 483 42.56 -29.28 -17.85
C ALA A 483 41.45 -29.48 -16.81
N GLY A 484 40.40 -30.20 -17.21
CA GLY A 484 39.32 -30.66 -16.34
C GLY A 484 39.70 -31.96 -15.65
N GLY A 485 40.04 -31.88 -14.36
CA GLY A 485 40.13 -33.04 -13.48
C GLY A 485 38.74 -33.58 -13.15
N VAL A 486 38.55 -34.89 -13.39
CA VAL A 486 37.36 -35.65 -12.98
C VAL A 486 37.28 -35.67 -11.46
N GLN A 487 36.31 -34.97 -10.87
CA GLN A 487 35.98 -35.11 -9.46
C GLN A 487 34.70 -35.96 -9.35
N GLN A 488 34.87 -37.26 -9.05
CA GLN A 488 33.76 -38.13 -8.69
C GLN A 488 33.10 -37.62 -7.40
N VAL A 489 31.88 -37.10 -7.50
CA VAL A 489 31.06 -36.77 -6.33
C VAL A 489 30.43 -38.07 -5.81
N LYS A 490 30.97 -38.59 -4.72
CA LYS A 490 30.46 -39.75 -3.99
C LYS A 490 29.15 -39.36 -3.29
N LEU A 491 28.01 -39.82 -3.80
CA LEU A 491 26.70 -39.61 -3.18
C LEU A 491 26.64 -40.24 -1.79
N ARG A 492 26.33 -39.43 -0.78
CA ARG A 492 26.11 -39.84 0.60
C ARG A 492 24.65 -40.33 0.70
N ASN A 493 24.45 -41.65 0.75
CA ASN A 493 23.18 -42.41 0.81
C ASN A 493 22.43 -42.65 -0.52
N PRO A 494 22.55 -43.84 -1.13
CA PRO A 494 21.73 -44.28 -2.26
C PRO A 494 20.33 -44.82 -1.87
N SER A 495 19.99 -44.92 -0.57
CA SER A 495 18.79 -45.61 -0.09
C SER A 495 17.52 -44.75 0.04
N LYS A 496 17.55 -43.47 -0.35
CA LYS A 496 16.36 -42.59 -0.35
C LYS A 496 15.74 -42.34 -1.73
N LEU A 497 16.31 -42.90 -2.80
CA LEU A 497 15.79 -42.73 -4.17
C LEU A 497 14.77 -43.79 -4.59
N SER A 498 14.60 -44.88 -3.84
CA SER A 498 13.73 -46.01 -4.19
C SER A 498 12.25 -45.82 -3.81
N LEU A 499 11.86 -44.66 -3.26
CA LEU A 499 10.50 -44.41 -2.76
C LEU A 499 9.66 -43.48 -3.66
N LEU A 500 10.16 -43.07 -4.81
CA LEU A 500 9.43 -42.23 -5.78
C LEU A 500 9.19 -42.92 -7.14
N SER A 501 9.47 -44.21 -7.28
CA SER A 501 9.01 -45.03 -8.41
C SER A 501 7.92 -45.99 -7.93
N GLY A 502 6.68 -45.51 -7.86
CA GLY A 502 5.57 -46.30 -7.35
C GLY A 502 4.20 -45.76 -7.73
N ARG A 503 3.80 -46.07 -8.97
CA ARG A 503 2.44 -46.06 -9.54
C ARG A 503 1.79 -44.71 -9.89
N TYR A 504 1.65 -44.56 -11.21
CA TYR A 504 0.62 -43.89 -12.01
C TYR A 504 -0.65 -43.45 -11.30
#